data_AF-A0A497GTE7-F1
#
_entry.id   AF-A0A497GTE7-F1
#
_cell.length_a   1.000
_cell.length_b   1.000
_cell.length_c   1.000
_cell.angle_alpha   90.00
_cell.angle_beta   90.00
_cell.angle_gamma   90.00
#
_symmetry.space_group_name_H-M   'P 1'
#
loop_
_entity.id
_entity.type
_entity.pdbx_description
1 polymer ?
#
loop_
_entity_poly.entity_id
_entity_poly.type
_entity_poly.pdbx_seq_one_letter_code
_entity_poly.pdbx_strand_id
1 'polypeptide(L)'
;MSFEEEIKRLLEAEDDVSKLALDTLRALAVFHGVLWLSELPTDIIKIRRGLPEYPLTPELLVSAVKLLEDLGLVTTEERTRGFMLGPGTHLDVLIRLVDHIGIKRTLYFIDSEFARYLVERDQRIREALRRRRARDRGVEDEGS
;
A
#
# COMPACT_ATOMS: atom_id res chain seq x y z
N MET A 1 12.34 19.65 -5.17
CA MET A 1 12.00 19.34 -3.76
C MET A 1 12.23 17.85 -3.56
N SER A 2 12.69 17.41 -2.39
CA SER A 2 13.02 16.01 -2.15
C SER A 2 11.80 15.23 -1.65
N PHE A 3 11.56 14.02 -2.15
CA PHE A 3 10.52 13.13 -1.63
C PHE A 3 10.62 12.91 -0.12
N GLU A 4 11.85 12.91 0.41
CA GLU A 4 12.10 12.76 1.84
C GLU A 4 11.49 13.88 2.67
N GLU A 5 11.52 15.13 2.18
CA GLU A 5 11.00 16.28 2.91
C GLU A 5 9.48 16.21 3.02
N GLU A 6 8.79 15.88 1.93
CA GLU A 6 7.33 15.76 1.93
C GLU A 6 6.85 14.58 2.78
N ILE A 7 7.52 13.44 2.69
CA ILE A 7 7.17 12.27 3.51
C ILE A 7 7.41 12.54 5.00
N LYS A 8 8.48 13.28 5.37
CA LYS A 8 8.69 13.71 6.77
C LYS A 8 7.54 14.60 7.27
N ARG A 9 7.09 15.56 6.46
CA ARG A 9 5.93 16.39 6.84
C ARG A 9 4.68 15.56 7.06
N LEU A 10 4.42 14.56 6.22
CA LEU A 10 3.30 13.65 6.41
C LEU A 10 3.42 12.78 7.67
N LEU A 11 4.64 12.37 8.05
CA LEU A 11 4.92 11.61 9.27
C LEU A 11 4.67 12.44 10.55
N GLU A 12 4.92 13.75 10.49
CA GLU A 12 4.76 14.67 11.62
C GLU A 12 3.33 15.23 11.74
N ALA A 13 2.52 15.07 10.69
CA ALA A 13 1.17 15.62 10.65
C ALA A 13 0.19 14.82 11.53
N GLU A 14 -0.69 15.55 12.23
CA GLU A 14 -1.68 14.96 13.13
C GLU A 14 -3.09 14.92 12.54
N ASP A 15 -3.34 15.56 11.41
CA ASP A 15 -4.64 15.59 10.76
C ASP A 15 -4.94 14.31 9.96
N ASP A 16 -6.24 14.00 9.84
CA ASP A 16 -6.72 12.76 9.22
C ASP A 16 -6.36 12.65 7.72
N VAL A 17 -6.32 13.78 6.99
CA VAL A 17 -5.98 13.78 5.56
C VAL A 17 -4.52 13.38 5.37
N SER A 18 -3.61 13.99 6.12
CA SER A 18 -2.18 13.70 6.03
C SER A 18 -1.86 12.27 6.49
N LYS A 19 -2.51 11.79 7.55
CA LYS A 19 -2.37 10.39 8.01
C LYS A 19 -2.84 9.40 6.94
N LEU A 20 -3.99 9.65 6.31
CA LEU A 20 -4.49 8.82 5.22
C LEU A 20 -3.59 8.91 3.98
N ALA A 21 -3.04 10.09 3.66
CA ALA A 21 -2.10 10.26 2.57
C ALA A 21 -0.82 9.45 2.78
N LEU A 22 -0.27 9.45 4.00
CA LEU A 22 0.87 8.61 4.36
C LEU A 22 0.56 7.11 4.20
N ASP A 23 -0.58 6.65 4.71
CA ASP A 23 -0.99 5.25 4.56
C ASP A 23 -1.28 4.86 3.11
N THR A 24 -1.76 5.81 2.30
CA THR A 24 -1.91 5.63 0.85
C THR A 24 -0.56 5.43 0.16
N LEU A 25 0.47 6.21 0.53
CA LEU A 25 1.84 6.00 0.03
C LEU A 25 2.40 4.65 0.43
N ARG A 26 2.21 4.24 1.70
CA ARG A 26 2.62 2.92 2.19
C ARG A 26 1.93 1.81 1.38
N ALA A 27 0.64 1.95 1.10
CA ALA A 27 -0.13 1.03 0.26
C ALA A 27 0.44 0.92 -1.14
N LEU A 28 0.55 2.04 -1.85
CA LEU A 28 1.15 2.07 -3.18
C LEU A 28 2.55 1.45 -3.19
N ALA A 29 3.42 1.79 -2.22
CA ALA A 29 4.78 1.27 -2.17
C ALA A 29 4.84 -0.27 -1.99
N VAL A 30 3.89 -0.84 -1.24
CA VAL A 30 3.74 -2.29 -1.04
C VAL A 30 3.19 -2.98 -2.30
N PHE A 31 2.20 -2.38 -2.95
CA PHE A 31 1.47 -2.92 -4.09
C PHE A 31 2.00 -2.38 -5.43
N HIS A 32 3.31 -2.45 -5.63
CA HIS A 32 3.98 -2.17 -6.92
C HIS A 32 3.80 -0.75 -7.49
N GLY A 33 3.48 0.21 -6.64
CA GLY A 33 3.39 1.63 -6.98
C GLY A 33 2.13 2.03 -7.72
N VAL A 34 1.13 1.16 -7.82
CA VAL A 34 -0.12 1.42 -8.55
C VAL A 34 -1.30 0.80 -7.82
N LEU A 35 -2.35 1.58 -7.56
CA LEU A 35 -3.60 1.11 -6.96
C LEU A 35 -4.80 1.85 -7.53
N TRP A 36 -5.96 1.21 -7.50
CA TRP A 36 -7.23 1.87 -7.73
C TRP A 36 -7.70 2.59 -6.45
N LEU A 37 -8.33 3.76 -6.56
CA LEU A 37 -8.86 4.51 -5.42
C LEU A 37 -9.81 3.65 -4.59
N SER A 38 -10.67 2.87 -5.28
CA SER A 38 -11.61 1.93 -4.64
C SER A 38 -10.95 0.81 -3.82
N GLU A 39 -9.67 0.50 -4.09
CA GLU A 39 -8.93 -0.55 -3.38
C GLU A 39 -8.22 -0.03 -2.11
N LEU A 40 -7.96 1.27 -2.04
CA LEU A 40 -7.20 1.89 -0.95
C LEU A 40 -7.71 1.50 0.44
N PRO A 41 -9.03 1.53 0.76
CA PRO A 41 -9.48 1.20 2.11
C PRO A 41 -9.06 -0.22 2.53
N THR A 42 -9.22 -1.18 1.62
CA THR A 42 -8.90 -2.59 1.89
C THR A 42 -7.39 -2.78 2.06
N ASP A 43 -6.59 -2.12 1.24
CA ASP A 43 -5.13 -2.27 1.24
C ASP A 43 -4.46 -1.55 2.41
N ILE A 44 -5.00 -0.41 2.84
CA ILE A 44 -4.57 0.29 4.05
C ILE A 44 -4.83 -0.58 5.28
N ILE A 45 -6.03 -1.17 5.39
CA ILE A 45 -6.37 -2.07 6.50
C ILE A 45 -5.42 -3.27 6.56
N LYS A 46 -5.03 -3.85 5.41
CA LYS A 46 -4.05 -4.95 5.36
C LYS A 46 -2.67 -4.53 5.88
N ILE A 47 -2.24 -3.31 5.59
CA ILE A 47 -0.93 -2.80 6.00
C ILE A 47 -0.90 -2.45 7.48
N ARG A 48 -1.92 -1.71 7.96
CA ARG A 48 -2.07 -1.37 9.38
C ARG A 48 -2.42 -2.58 10.25
N ARG A 49 -2.88 -3.68 9.64
CA ARG A 49 -3.38 -4.89 10.33
C ARG A 49 -4.54 -4.61 11.26
N GLY A 50 -5.39 -3.68 10.85
CA GLY A 50 -6.50 -3.19 11.65
C GLY A 50 -7.08 -1.93 11.03
N LEU A 51 -8.14 -1.43 11.66
CA LEU A 51 -8.74 -0.17 11.28
C LEU A 51 -7.82 1.00 11.71
N PRO A 52 -7.66 2.03 10.86
CA PRO A 52 -7.02 3.26 11.27
C PRO A 52 -7.87 4.03 12.30
N GLU A 53 -7.26 4.99 12.97
CA GLU A 53 -7.92 5.89 13.93
C GLU A 53 -8.75 6.99 13.26
N TYR A 54 -8.54 7.19 11.95
CA TYR A 54 -9.28 8.14 11.11
C TYR A 54 -10.31 7.41 10.24
N PRO A 55 -11.37 8.08 9.77
CA PRO A 55 -12.40 7.44 8.95
C PRO A 55 -11.93 7.20 7.51
N LEU A 56 -12.33 6.08 6.89
CA LEU A 56 -12.05 5.78 5.48
C LEU A 56 -13.22 6.18 4.57
N THR A 57 -13.61 7.46 4.60
CA THR A 57 -14.71 7.98 3.78
C THR A 57 -14.25 8.32 2.36
N PRO A 58 -15.15 8.29 1.35
CA PRO A 58 -14.82 8.69 -0.01
C PRO A 58 -14.20 10.09 -0.11
N GLU A 59 -14.72 11.05 0.65
CA GLU A 59 -14.26 12.44 0.63
C GLU A 59 -12.82 12.57 1.17
N LEU A 60 -12.50 11.82 2.23
CA LEU A 60 -11.17 11.83 2.82
C LEU A 60 -10.16 11.14 1.89
N LEU A 61 -10.55 10.02 1.27
CA LEU A 61 -9.71 9.33 0.27
C LEU A 61 -9.36 10.24 -0.89
N VAL A 62 -10.35 10.93 -1.47
CA VAL A 62 -10.12 11.88 -2.56
C VAL A 62 -9.21 13.03 -2.10
N SER A 63 -9.42 13.55 -0.90
CA SER A 63 -8.59 14.63 -0.34
C SER A 63 -7.14 14.19 -0.11
N ALA A 64 -6.93 12.99 0.41
CA ALA A 64 -5.60 12.43 0.64
C ALA A 64 -4.85 12.18 -0.67
N VAL A 65 -5.52 11.63 -1.68
CA VAL A 65 -4.91 11.40 -3.00
C VAL A 65 -4.59 12.72 -3.69
N LYS A 66 -5.48 13.70 -3.60
CA LYS A 66 -5.24 15.05 -4.12
C LYS A 66 -4.03 15.71 -3.43
N LEU A 67 -3.94 15.60 -2.11
CA LEU A 67 -2.76 16.08 -1.37
C LEU A 67 -1.47 15.44 -1.91
N LEU A 68 -1.44 14.12 -2.12
CA LEU A 68 -0.26 13.45 -2.68
C LEU A 68 0.08 13.88 -4.10
N GLU A 69 -0.93 14.21 -4.92
CA GLU A 69 -0.75 14.71 -6.28
C GLU A 69 -0.18 16.14 -6.25
N ASP A 70 -0.73 17.01 -5.40
CA ASP A 70 -0.25 18.38 -5.17
C ASP A 70 1.21 18.40 -4.64
N LEU A 71 1.58 17.41 -3.83
CA LEU A 71 2.96 17.19 -3.36
C LEU A 71 3.89 16.58 -4.43
N GLY A 72 3.35 16.20 -5.59
CA GLY A 72 4.11 15.59 -6.68
C GLY A 72 4.60 14.18 -6.37
N LEU A 73 3.94 13.44 -5.47
CA LEU A 73 4.30 12.07 -5.07
C LEU A 73 3.54 11.01 -5.85
N VAL A 74 2.37 11.35 -6.38
CA VAL A 74 1.56 10.48 -7.23
C VAL A 74 1.09 11.21 -8.49
N THR A 75 0.61 10.41 -9.44
CA THR A 75 -0.20 10.84 -10.58
C THR A 75 -1.53 10.10 -10.53
N THR A 76 -2.60 10.77 -10.92
CA THR A 76 -3.93 10.17 -11.02
C THR A 76 -4.43 10.15 -12.46
N GLU A 77 -5.21 9.12 -12.79
CA GLU A 77 -5.85 8.99 -14.10
C GLU A 77 -7.23 8.35 -13.93
N GLU A 78 -8.28 9.02 -14.39
CA GLU A 78 -9.61 8.41 -14.48
C GLU A 78 -9.61 7.33 -15.56
N ARG A 79 -10.05 6.12 -15.22
CA ARG A 79 -10.13 4.99 -16.15
C ARG A 79 -11.39 4.18 -15.94
N THR A 80 -11.82 3.57 -17.04
CA THR A 80 -12.88 2.56 -17.02
C THR A 80 -12.31 1.22 -16.55
N ARG A 81 -12.90 0.64 -15.51
CA ARG A 81 -12.54 -0.66 -14.94
C ARG A 81 -13.73 -1.61 -14.96
N GLY A 82 -13.48 -2.89 -15.24
CA GLY A 82 -14.50 -3.93 -15.13
C GLY A 82 -14.96 -4.14 -13.69
N PHE A 83 -16.22 -4.53 -13.49
CA PHE A 83 -16.67 -5.01 -12.19
C PHE A 83 -15.94 -6.32 -11.83
N MET A 84 -15.57 -6.48 -10.56
CA MET A 84 -14.96 -7.74 -10.10
C MET A 84 -15.96 -8.91 -10.12
N LEU A 85 -17.24 -8.64 -9.86
CA LEU A 85 -18.30 -9.64 -9.77
C LEU A 85 -19.40 -9.34 -10.78
N GLY A 86 -19.20 -9.75 -12.02
CA GLY A 86 -20.20 -9.71 -13.08
C GLY A 86 -19.82 -8.86 -14.29
N PRO A 87 -20.69 -8.84 -15.31
CA PRO A 87 -20.46 -8.07 -16.53
C PRO A 87 -20.65 -6.57 -16.27
N GLY A 88 -19.90 -5.75 -16.99
CA GLY A 88 -20.02 -4.28 -16.97
C GLY A 88 -18.75 -3.58 -16.51
N THR A 89 -18.79 -2.25 -16.57
CA THR A 89 -17.66 -1.38 -16.23
C THR A 89 -18.13 -0.17 -15.44
N HIS A 90 -17.24 0.40 -14.64
CA HIS A 90 -17.43 1.66 -13.93
C HIS A 90 -16.20 2.54 -14.10
N LEU A 91 -16.35 3.83 -13.79
CA LEU A 91 -15.22 4.76 -13.70
C LEU A 91 -14.59 4.62 -12.31
N ASP A 92 -13.26 4.64 -12.30
CA ASP A 92 -12.45 4.63 -11.09
C ASP A 92 -11.17 5.46 -11.35
N VAL A 93 -10.46 5.82 -10.28
CA VAL A 93 -9.22 6.58 -10.36
C VAL A 93 -8.05 5.64 -10.15
N LEU A 94 -7.17 5.56 -11.15
CA LEU A 94 -5.90 4.85 -11.06
C LEU A 94 -4.84 5.79 -10.48
N ILE A 95 -4.22 5.38 -9.39
CA ILE A 95 -3.21 6.16 -8.67
C ILE A 95 -1.85 5.49 -8.88
N ARG A 96 -0.83 6.27 -9.24
CA ARG A 96 0.53 5.77 -9.50
C ARG A 96 1.57 6.63 -8.81
N LEU A 97 2.53 6.00 -8.12
CA LEU A 97 3.72 6.69 -7.60
C LEU A 97 4.56 7.25 -8.74
N VAL A 98 5.03 8.49 -8.61
CA VAL A 98 5.92 9.11 -9.60
C VAL A 98 7.28 8.39 -9.68
N ASP A 99 7.77 7.90 -8.55
CA ASP A 99 8.99 7.09 -8.44
C ASP A 99 8.78 6.02 -7.37
N HIS A 100 8.39 4.83 -7.82
CA HIS A 100 8.15 3.70 -6.91
C HIS A 100 9.39 3.31 -6.11
N ILE A 101 10.57 3.27 -6.76
CA ILE A 101 11.80 2.79 -6.11
C ILE A 101 12.27 3.82 -5.09
N GLY A 102 12.34 5.09 -5.49
CA GLY A 102 12.75 6.20 -4.63
C GLY A 102 11.85 6.33 -3.41
N ILE A 103 10.52 6.43 -3.62
CA ILE A 103 9.56 6.61 -2.52
C ILE A 103 9.55 5.41 -1.57
N LYS A 104 9.55 4.17 -2.11
CA LYS A 104 9.60 2.97 -1.28
C LYS A 104 10.88 2.90 -0.45
N ARG A 105 12.02 3.25 -1.04
CA ARG A 105 13.31 3.30 -0.35
C ARG A 105 13.28 4.35 0.75
N THR A 106 12.77 5.54 0.46
CA THR A 106 12.65 6.62 1.45
C THR A 106 11.78 6.18 2.62
N LEU A 107 10.56 5.69 2.38
CA LEU A 107 9.68 5.14 3.41
C LEU A 107 10.40 4.08 4.25
N TYR A 108 11.14 3.15 3.64
CA TYR A 108 11.89 2.13 4.39
C TYR A 108 12.90 2.72 5.39
N PHE A 109 13.52 3.86 5.09
CA PHE A 109 14.54 4.45 5.95
C PHE A 109 13.99 5.39 7.02
N ILE A 110 12.91 6.13 6.75
CA ILE A 110 12.41 7.16 7.66
C ILE A 110 11.10 6.79 8.36
N ASP A 111 10.37 5.80 7.85
CA ASP A 111 9.10 5.35 8.40
C ASP A 111 9.28 3.99 9.08
N SER A 112 9.39 4.02 10.41
CA SER A 112 9.63 2.83 11.22
C SER A 112 8.47 1.82 11.15
N GLU A 113 7.24 2.28 10.97
CA GLU A 113 6.07 1.39 10.83
C GLU A 113 6.13 0.64 9.51
N PHE A 114 6.45 1.35 8.43
CA PHE A 114 6.59 0.77 7.11
C PHE A 114 7.75 -0.23 7.04
N ALA A 115 8.91 0.13 7.59
CA ALA A 115 10.08 -0.75 7.65
C ALA A 115 9.75 -2.06 8.41
N ARG A 116 9.11 -1.94 9.58
CA ARG A 116 8.65 -3.08 10.39
C ARG A 116 7.68 -3.97 9.60
N TYR A 117 6.68 -3.37 8.93
CA TYR A 117 5.73 -4.12 8.11
C TYR A 117 6.43 -4.99 7.06
N LEU A 118 7.41 -4.43 6.34
CA LEU A 118 8.14 -5.15 5.30
C LEU A 118 8.96 -6.32 5.86
N VAL A 119 9.67 -6.10 6.97
CA VAL A 119 10.46 -7.15 7.64
C VAL A 119 9.58 -8.32 8.05
N GLU A 120 8.45 -8.04 8.71
CA GLU A 120 7.52 -9.07 9.19
C GLU A 120 6.80 -9.78 8.04
N ARG A 121 6.48 -9.07 6.95
CA ARG A 121 5.95 -9.68 5.73
C ARG A 121 6.95 -10.67 5.14
N ASP A 122 8.22 -10.29 5.01
CA ASP A 122 9.27 -11.14 4.47
C ASP A 122 9.51 -12.39 5.33
N GLN A 123 9.51 -12.24 6.66
CA GLN A 123 9.62 -13.35 7.59
C GLN A 123 8.49 -14.36 7.39
N ARG A 124 7.23 -13.89 7.32
CA ARG A 124 6.06 -14.76 7.08
C ARG A 124 6.15 -15.51 5.75
N ILE A 125 6.60 -14.85 4.68
CA ILE A 125 6.82 -15.50 3.38
C ILE A 125 7.88 -16.59 3.50
N ARG A 126 9.02 -16.30 4.13
CA ARG A 126 10.12 -17.28 4.32
C ARG A 126 9.67 -18.47 5.14
N GLU A 127 8.91 -18.25 6.22
CA GLU A 127 8.36 -19.33 7.05
C GLU A 127 7.38 -20.20 6.27
N ALA A 128 6.45 -19.60 5.51
CA ALA A 128 5.50 -20.34 4.69
C ALA A 128 6.21 -21.21 3.63
N LEU A 129 7.24 -20.68 2.98
CA LEU A 129 8.06 -21.43 2.02
C LEU A 129 8.82 -22.58 2.69
N ARG A 130 9.37 -22.38 3.90
CA ARG A 130 10.03 -23.44 4.67
C ARG A 130 9.05 -24.56 5.03
N ARG A 131 7.86 -24.21 5.54
CA ARG A 131 6.80 -25.19 5.88
C ARG A 131 6.35 -25.99 4.65
N ARG A 132 6.21 -25.34 3.50
CA ARG A 132 5.87 -26.02 2.24
C ARG A 132 6.95 -27.03 1.85
N ARG A 133 8.22 -26.62 1.81
CA ARG A 133 9.33 -27.52 1.47
C ARG A 133 9.45 -28.71 2.44
N ALA A 134 9.19 -28.51 3.72
CA ALA A 134 9.22 -29.60 4.70
C ALA A 134 8.10 -30.62 4.46
N ARG A 135 6.89 -30.16 4.10
CA ARG A 135 5.78 -31.04 3.70
C ARG A 135 6.10 -31.82 2.42
N ASP A 136 6.62 -31.13 1.40
CA ASP A 136 6.93 -31.76 0.11
C ASP A 136 7.98 -32.89 0.28
N ARG A 137 8.98 -32.71 1.14
CA ARG A 137 9.99 -33.76 1.47
C ARG A 137 9.44 -34.89 2.34
N GLY A 138 8.54 -34.60 3.27
CA GLY A 138 7.92 -35.62 4.13
C GLY A 138 6.96 -36.56 3.38
N VAL A 139 6.48 -36.15 2.20
CA VAL A 139 5.66 -36.99 1.32
C VAL A 139 6.50 -37.93 0.44
N GLU A 140 7.79 -37.61 0.22
CA GLU A 140 8.71 -38.46 -0.55
C GLU A 140 9.23 -39.67 0.25
N ASP A 141 9.23 -39.63 1.59
CA ASP A 141 9.74 -40.69 2.46
C ASP A 141 8.71 -41.78 2.85
N GLU A 142 7.41 -41.61 2.54
CA GLU A 142 6.36 -42.61 2.85
C GLU A 142 5.99 -43.52 1.64
N GLY A 143 6.77 -43.47 0.57
CA GLY A 143 6.59 -44.28 -0.64
C GLY A 143 7.81 -45.10 -1.00
N SER A 144 8.20 -46.09 -0.19
CA SER A 144 9.17 -47.13 -0.54
C SER A 144 8.83 -48.46 0.14
#